data_AF-A0A359IN80-F1
#
_entry.id   AF-A0A359IN80-F1
#
_cell.length_a   1.000
_cell.length_b   1.000
_cell.length_c   1.000
_cell.angle_alpha   90.00
_cell.angle_beta   90.00
_cell.angle_gamma   90.00
#
_symmetry.space_group_name_H-M   'P 1'
#
loop_
_entity.id
_entity.type
_entity.pdbx_description
1 polymer ?
#
loop_
_entity_poly.entity_id
_entity_poly.type
_entity_poly.pdbx_seq_one_letter_code
_entity_poly.pdbx_strand_id
1 'polypeptide(L)'
;MSEFSERIERVQKKLTEWKEKYEIPSHMEFEVITLLKLQDEYDQIEMGSHTTMTRRTLLDMIQRLHRDMRLFPKAIVLKPMYIDCVRTEGDEAIKILIYIENKIITLDSKLYKNPKSMKDYAKMIHDVTIKGYEIYIDIRGFGMGLYDYLVEYTDLKVNELVYSKGL
;
A
#
# COMPACT_ATOMS: atom_id res chain seq x y z
N MET A 1 -25.47 -27.12 5.54
CA MET A 1 -24.08 -26.82 5.94
C MET A 1 -24.14 -26.06 7.26
N SER A 2 -23.09 -26.13 8.09
CA SER A 2 -23.04 -25.35 9.33
C SER A 2 -22.61 -23.90 9.05
N GLU A 3 -23.06 -22.95 9.86
CA GLU A 3 -22.67 -21.53 9.80
C GLU A 3 -21.14 -21.34 9.82
N PHE A 4 -20.45 -22.20 10.58
CA PHE A 4 -19.00 -22.28 10.61
C PHE A 4 -18.38 -22.63 9.25
N SER A 5 -18.99 -23.57 8.51
CA SER A 5 -18.52 -23.97 7.18
C SER A 5 -18.68 -22.82 6.18
N GLU A 6 -19.80 -22.11 6.23
CA GLU A 6 -20.06 -20.96 5.34
C GLU A 6 -19.08 -19.80 5.60
N ARG A 7 -18.74 -19.55 6.87
CA ARG A 7 -17.73 -18.56 7.25
C ARG A 7 -16.35 -18.90 6.68
N ILE A 8 -15.94 -20.17 6.75
CA ILE A 8 -14.66 -20.62 6.16
C ILE A 8 -14.64 -20.39 4.65
N GLU A 9 -15.73 -20.74 3.95
CA GLU A 9 -15.83 -20.56 2.50
C GLU A 9 -15.74 -19.09 2.09
N ARG A 10 -16.43 -18.17 2.81
CA ARG A 10 -16.34 -16.72 2.53
C ARG A 10 -14.92 -16.19 2.68
N VAL A 11 -14.22 -16.58 3.76
CA VAL A 11 -12.83 -16.17 4.00
C VAL A 11 -11.90 -16.74 2.92
N GLN A 12 -12.06 -18.01 2.54
CA GLN A 12 -11.26 -18.62 1.48
C GLN A 12 -11.49 -17.94 0.12
N LYS A 13 -12.74 -17.60 -0.20
CA LYS A 13 -13.06 -16.85 -1.42
C LYS A 13 -12.37 -15.48 -1.43
N LYS A 14 -12.49 -14.70 -0.35
CA LYS A 14 -11.81 -13.40 -0.22
C LYS A 14 -10.29 -13.55 -0.31
N LEU A 15 -9.71 -14.60 0.27
CA LEU A 15 -8.27 -14.88 0.17
C LEU A 15 -7.83 -15.14 -1.28
N THR A 16 -8.61 -15.90 -2.05
CA THR A 16 -8.34 -16.13 -3.47
C THR A 16 -8.39 -14.82 -4.26
N GLU A 17 -9.43 -14.01 -4.07
CA GLU A 17 -9.54 -12.68 -4.69
C GLU A 17 -8.35 -11.76 -4.32
N TRP A 18 -7.85 -11.87 -3.09
CA TRP A 18 -6.67 -11.13 -2.64
C TRP A 18 -5.39 -11.66 -3.29
N LYS A 19 -5.22 -12.98 -3.40
CA LYS A 19 -4.07 -13.59 -4.09
C LYS A 19 -4.05 -13.26 -5.59
N GLU A 20 -5.18 -12.93 -6.20
CA GLU A 20 -5.23 -12.44 -7.58
C GLU A 20 -4.76 -10.98 -7.69
N LYS A 21 -5.08 -10.15 -6.70
CA LYS A 21 -4.79 -8.70 -6.69
C LYS A 21 -3.42 -8.36 -6.11
N TYR A 22 -2.98 -9.12 -5.12
CA TYR A 22 -1.81 -8.85 -4.29
C TYR A 22 -0.84 -10.02 -4.29
N GLU A 23 0.45 -9.70 -4.22
CA GLU A 23 1.51 -10.63 -3.85
C GLU A 23 1.41 -10.83 -2.34
N ILE A 24 1.07 -12.05 -1.93
CA ILE A 24 0.96 -12.43 -0.52
C ILE A 24 2.10 -13.40 -0.22
N PRO A 25 3.20 -12.93 0.41
CA PRO A 25 4.27 -13.82 0.81
C PRO A 25 3.77 -14.90 1.77
N SER A 26 4.34 -16.11 1.70
CA SER A 26 3.94 -17.22 2.58
C SER A 26 4.01 -16.87 4.08
N HIS A 27 4.97 -16.02 4.47
CA HIS A 27 5.12 -15.58 5.86
C HIS A 27 4.06 -14.55 6.31
N MET A 28 3.24 -14.01 5.40
CA MET A 28 2.14 -13.08 5.69
C MET A 28 0.76 -13.73 5.52
N GLU A 29 0.68 -14.98 5.03
CA GLU A 29 -0.60 -15.63 4.77
C GLU A 29 -1.45 -15.76 6.03
N PHE A 30 -0.82 -16.01 7.19
CA PHE A 30 -1.51 -16.12 8.47
C PHE A 30 -2.17 -14.80 8.88
N GLU A 31 -1.46 -13.68 8.77
CA GLU A 31 -1.94 -12.35 9.10
C GLU A 31 -3.07 -11.93 8.17
N VAL A 32 -2.97 -12.22 6.86
CA VAL A 32 -4.03 -11.94 5.90
C VAL A 32 -5.29 -12.75 6.21
N ILE A 33 -5.16 -14.05 6.46
CA ILE A 33 -6.30 -14.90 6.84
C ILE A 33 -6.95 -14.38 8.12
N THR A 34 -6.14 -13.97 9.10
CA THR A 34 -6.61 -13.40 10.37
C THR A 34 -7.39 -12.11 10.14
N LEU A 35 -6.87 -11.20 9.31
CA LEU A 35 -7.55 -9.97 8.94
C LEU A 35 -8.92 -10.27 8.29
N LEU A 36 -8.95 -11.16 7.29
CA LEU A 36 -10.19 -11.49 6.58
C LEU A 36 -11.24 -12.11 7.51
N LYS A 37 -10.81 -12.92 8.49
CA LYS A 37 -11.70 -13.47 9.54
C LYS A 37 -12.26 -12.40 10.45
N LEU A 38 -11.45 -11.42 10.86
CA LEU A 38 -11.87 -10.31 11.71
C LEU A 38 -12.83 -9.38 10.97
N GLN A 39 -12.58 -9.11 9.68
CA GLN A 39 -13.48 -8.35 8.83
C GLN A 39 -14.83 -9.05 8.68
N ASP A 40 -14.84 -10.36 8.39
CA ASP A 40 -16.10 -11.13 8.33
C ASP A 40 -16.82 -11.08 9.69
N GLU A 41 -16.11 -11.21 10.81
CA GLU A 41 -16.72 -11.10 12.14
C GLU A 41 -17.37 -9.73 12.38
N TYR A 42 -16.66 -8.67 12.00
CA TYR A 42 -17.14 -7.31 12.12
C TYR A 42 -18.41 -7.07 11.29
N ASP A 43 -18.42 -7.54 10.03
CA ASP A 43 -19.53 -7.42 9.10
C ASP A 43 -20.80 -8.14 9.60
N GLN A 44 -20.66 -9.21 10.40
CA GLN A 44 -21.77 -9.99 10.94
C GLN A 44 -22.36 -9.41 12.25
N ILE A 45 -21.76 -8.38 12.84
CA ILE A 45 -22.32 -7.80 14.08
C ILE A 45 -23.60 -7.04 13.76
N GLU A 46 -24.75 -7.49 14.27
CA GLU A 46 -26.04 -6.82 14.11
C GLU A 46 -26.06 -5.40 14.69
N MET A 47 -26.63 -4.46 13.94
CA MET A 47 -26.88 -3.08 14.36
C MET A 47 -27.89 -3.03 15.51
N GLY A 48 -27.47 -2.54 16.68
CA GLY A 48 -28.33 -2.36 17.86
C GLY A 48 -28.04 -3.28 19.04
N SER A 49 -27.18 -4.28 18.87
CA SER A 49 -26.67 -5.08 19.99
C SER A 49 -25.78 -4.21 20.91
N HIS A 50 -25.75 -4.48 22.23
CA HIS A 50 -24.87 -3.81 23.22
C HIS A 50 -23.38 -4.17 23.04
N THR A 51 -22.91 -4.21 21.79
CA THR A 51 -21.62 -4.74 21.34
C THR A 51 -20.65 -3.64 20.91
N THR A 52 -20.90 -2.38 21.24
CA THR A 52 -20.03 -1.24 20.88
C THR A 52 -18.58 -1.48 21.30
N MET A 53 -18.36 -2.13 22.45
CA MET A 53 -17.03 -2.52 22.91
C MET A 53 -16.39 -3.59 22.01
N THR A 54 -17.14 -4.63 21.61
CA THR A 54 -16.66 -5.69 20.70
C THR A 54 -16.35 -5.14 19.31
N ARG A 55 -17.22 -4.28 18.75
CA ARG A 55 -16.99 -3.61 17.47
C ARG A 55 -15.72 -2.76 17.48
N ARG A 56 -15.52 -1.98 18.54
CA ARG A 56 -14.33 -1.14 18.69
C ARG A 56 -13.06 -1.99 18.77
N THR A 57 -13.07 -3.07 19.55
CA THR A 57 -11.92 -3.98 19.65
C THR A 57 -11.59 -4.62 18.30
N LEU A 58 -12.59 -5.13 17.58
CA LEU A 58 -12.38 -5.71 16.24
C LEU A 58 -11.83 -4.68 15.26
N LEU A 59 -12.37 -3.47 15.27
CA LEU A 59 -11.89 -2.38 14.42
C LEU A 59 -10.44 -2.02 14.74
N ASP A 60 -10.09 -1.91 16.03
CA ASP A 60 -8.73 -1.62 16.46
C ASP A 60 -7.75 -2.72 16.02
N MET A 61 -8.16 -4.00 16.09
CA MET A 61 -7.36 -5.13 15.61
C MET A 61 -7.19 -5.13 14.08
N ILE A 62 -8.26 -4.88 13.34
CA ILE A 62 -8.24 -4.74 11.86
C ILE A 62 -7.28 -3.62 11.46
N GLN A 63 -7.36 -2.45 12.10
CA GLN A 63 -6.49 -1.31 11.82
C GLN A 63 -5.02 -1.59 12.13
N ARG A 64 -4.71 -2.34 13.19
CA ARG A 64 -3.34 -2.76 13.50
C ARG A 64 -2.79 -3.69 12.43
N LEU A 65 -3.54 -4.73 12.06
CA LEU A 65 -3.12 -5.65 11.00
C LEU A 65 -2.93 -4.94 9.65
N HIS A 66 -3.83 -4.02 9.29
CA HIS A 66 -3.68 -3.20 8.07
C HIS A 66 -2.44 -2.29 8.10
N ARG A 67 -2.05 -1.80 9.28
CA ARG A 67 -0.85 -0.96 9.42
C ARG A 67 0.44 -1.78 9.28
N ASP A 68 0.44 -2.96 9.88
CA ASP A 68 1.61 -3.84 9.95
C ASP A 68 1.81 -4.61 8.63
N MET A 69 0.72 -4.91 7.92
CA MET A 69 0.78 -5.57 6.62
C MET A 69 0.96 -4.58 5.48
N ARG A 70 2.02 -4.78 4.71
CA ARG A 70 2.20 -4.14 3.40
C ARG A 70 2.14 -5.19 2.31
N LEU A 71 0.95 -5.35 1.74
CA LEU A 71 0.75 -6.19 0.57
C LEU A 71 1.00 -5.38 -0.70
N PHE A 72 1.82 -5.92 -1.61
CA PHE A 72 2.07 -5.30 -2.89
C PHE A 72 1.05 -5.77 -3.90
N PRO A 73 0.38 -4.87 -4.62
CA PRO A 73 -0.40 -5.26 -5.77
C PRO A 73 0.47 -6.03 -6.77
N LYS A 74 -0.02 -7.14 -7.33
CA LYS A 74 0.73 -7.89 -8.36
C LYS A 74 1.08 -7.02 -9.57
N ALA A 75 0.20 -6.06 -9.87
CA ALA A 75 0.43 -5.04 -10.89
C ALA A 75 1.69 -4.18 -10.64
N ILE A 76 2.17 -4.10 -9.39
CA ILE A 76 3.41 -3.41 -9.00
C ILE A 76 4.62 -4.36 -9.07
N VAL A 77 4.47 -5.63 -8.67
CA VAL A 77 5.58 -6.61 -8.65
C VAL A 77 6.15 -6.89 -10.05
N LEU A 78 5.32 -6.81 -11.09
CA LEU A 78 5.74 -7.00 -12.48
C LEU A 78 6.46 -5.78 -13.07
N LYS A 79 6.53 -4.66 -12.35
CA LYS A 79 7.08 -3.41 -12.89
C LYS A 79 8.56 -3.29 -12.51
N PRO A 80 9.43 -2.91 -13.46
CA PRO A 80 10.85 -2.74 -13.19
C PRO A 80 11.11 -1.75 -12.05
N MET A 81 10.30 -0.69 -12.00
CA MET A 81 10.40 0.35 -10.99
C MET A 81 9.05 0.96 -10.66
N TYR A 82 8.71 1.02 -9.36
CA TYR A 82 7.48 1.64 -8.88
C TYR A 82 7.77 2.65 -7.76
N ILE A 83 7.06 3.78 -7.75
CA ILE A 83 7.20 4.86 -6.79
C ILE A 83 5.87 5.06 -6.05
N ASP A 84 5.89 4.89 -4.73
CA ASP A 84 4.78 5.19 -3.82
C ASP A 84 5.12 6.40 -2.95
N CYS A 85 4.19 7.35 -2.87
CA CYS A 85 4.33 8.56 -2.08
C CYS A 85 3.46 8.47 -0.84
N VAL A 86 4.09 8.28 0.32
CA VAL A 86 3.38 8.07 1.60
C VAL A 86 3.57 9.26 2.52
N ARG A 87 2.47 9.79 3.06
CA ARG A 87 2.52 10.73 4.19
C ARG A 87 2.72 9.95 5.49
N THR A 88 3.65 10.40 6.33
CA THR A 88 3.90 9.80 7.64
C THR A 88 3.04 10.46 8.73
N GLU A 89 2.81 9.75 9.85
CA GLU A 89 2.05 10.30 11.00
C GLU A 89 2.70 11.61 11.48
N GLY A 90 1.90 12.68 11.55
CA GLY A 90 2.36 14.06 11.81
C GLY A 90 2.25 15.04 10.63
N ASP A 91 1.66 14.61 9.50
CA ASP A 91 1.24 15.38 8.30
C ASP A 91 2.31 16.17 7.51
N GLU A 92 3.47 16.46 8.10
CA GLU A 92 4.47 17.32 7.48
C GLU A 92 5.56 16.56 6.70
N ALA A 93 5.76 15.27 6.96
CA ALA A 93 6.85 14.51 6.37
C ALA A 93 6.37 13.50 5.33
N ILE A 94 6.98 13.63 4.16
CA ILE A 94 6.72 12.80 2.98
C ILE A 94 7.83 11.77 2.87
N LYS A 95 7.43 10.53 2.62
CA LYS A 95 8.30 9.39 2.41
C LYS A 95 8.03 8.84 1.02
N ILE A 96 9.06 8.82 0.19
CA ILE A 96 8.99 8.21 -1.14
C ILE A 96 9.57 6.81 -1.02
N LEU A 97 8.79 5.83 -1.42
CA LEU A 97 9.18 4.42 -1.45
C LEU A 97 9.35 4.03 -2.91
N ILE A 98 10.54 3.56 -3.22
CA ILE A 98 10.95 3.20 -4.56
C ILE A 98 11.23 1.71 -4.57
N TYR A 99 10.41 0.98 -5.31
CA TYR A 99 10.45 -0.46 -5.45
C TYR A 99 11.21 -0.80 -6.72
N ILE A 100 12.34 -1.51 -6.60
CA ILE A 100 13.19 -1.91 -7.72
C ILE A 100 13.61 -3.35 -7.50
N GLU A 101 13.22 -4.28 -8.38
CA GLU A 101 13.72 -5.67 -8.41
C GLU A 101 13.83 -6.32 -7.00
N ASN A 102 12.75 -6.23 -6.22
CA ASN A 102 12.63 -6.76 -4.85
C ASN A 102 13.36 -5.97 -3.74
N LYS A 103 13.91 -4.80 -4.04
CA LYS A 103 14.46 -3.87 -3.06
C LYS A 103 13.54 -2.67 -2.88
N ILE A 104 13.52 -2.15 -1.66
CA ILE A 104 12.82 -0.92 -1.33
C ILE A 104 13.87 0.13 -0.97
N ILE A 105 14.00 1.14 -1.82
CA ILE A 105 14.75 2.35 -1.50
C ILE A 105 13.76 3.33 -0.87
N THR A 106 14.11 3.85 0.29
CA THR A 106 13.32 4.86 0.98
C THR A 106 14.01 6.20 0.89
N LEU A 107 13.34 7.19 0.30
CA LEU A 107 13.75 8.58 0.41
C LEU A 107 12.89 9.23 1.50
N ASP A 108 13.51 9.49 2.65
CA ASP A 108 12.85 10.10 3.81
C ASP A 108 13.25 11.58 3.93
N SER A 109 12.25 12.46 3.84
CA SER A 109 12.42 13.90 4.00
C SER A 109 13.01 14.35 5.34
N LYS A 110 12.95 13.49 6.37
CA LYS A 110 13.58 13.75 7.68
C LYS A 110 15.06 13.39 7.72
N LEU A 111 15.53 12.49 6.85
CA LEU A 111 16.92 12.00 6.82
C LEU A 111 17.80 12.80 5.85
N TYR A 112 17.22 13.30 4.77
CA TYR A 112 17.88 14.22 3.85
C TYR A 112 17.58 15.65 4.29
N LYS A 113 18.56 16.56 4.27
CA LYS A 113 18.36 18.00 4.53
C LYS A 113 17.19 18.47 3.67
N ASN A 114 16.03 18.62 4.30
CA ASN A 114 14.70 18.90 3.75
C ASN A 114 14.69 19.18 2.23
N PRO A 115 14.18 18.28 1.37
CA PRO A 115 13.79 18.65 0.02
C PRO A 115 12.83 19.83 0.13
N LYS A 116 13.24 21.03 -0.33
CA LYS A 116 12.45 22.26 -0.17
C LYS A 116 11.38 22.38 -1.24
N SER A 117 11.41 21.49 -2.24
CA SER A 117 10.56 21.53 -3.41
C SER A 117 10.37 20.14 -4.04
N MET A 118 9.35 20.00 -4.89
CA MET A 118 9.15 18.82 -5.74
C MET A 118 10.35 18.53 -6.64
N LYS A 119 11.06 19.58 -7.08
CA LYS A 119 12.26 19.47 -7.92
C LYS A 119 13.40 18.71 -7.21
N ASP A 120 13.55 18.91 -5.91
CA ASP A 120 14.56 18.21 -5.11
C ASP A 120 14.24 16.71 -5.04
N TYR A 121 12.96 16.36 -4.84
CA TYR A 121 12.52 14.96 -4.87
C TYR A 121 12.69 14.31 -6.25
N ALA A 122 12.32 15.02 -7.32
CA ALA A 122 12.49 14.53 -8.68
C ALA A 122 13.97 14.22 -9.00
N LYS A 123 14.88 15.10 -8.56
CA LYS A 123 16.33 14.87 -8.68
C LYS A 123 16.80 13.67 -7.87
N MET A 124 16.37 13.55 -6.60
CA MET A 124 16.75 12.40 -5.78
C MET A 124 16.27 11.07 -6.38
N ILE A 125 15.07 11.06 -6.98
CA ILE A 125 14.55 9.90 -7.71
C ILE A 125 15.43 9.60 -8.92
N HIS A 126 15.76 10.62 -9.71
CA HIS A 126 16.67 10.49 -10.85
C HIS A 126 18.00 9.83 -10.46
N ASP A 127 18.61 10.30 -9.36
CA ASP A 127 19.91 9.81 -8.88
C ASP A 127 19.87 8.33 -8.45
N VAL A 128 18.70 7.80 -8.07
CA VAL A 128 18.54 6.39 -7.64
C VAL A 128 17.84 5.50 -8.67
N THR A 129 17.39 6.08 -9.79
CA THR A 129 16.76 5.34 -10.89
C THR A 129 17.77 4.63 -11.77
N ILE A 130 17.38 3.44 -12.25
CA ILE A 130 18.18 2.67 -13.19
C ILE A 130 17.84 3.12 -14.61
N LYS A 131 18.85 3.54 -15.35
CA LYS A 131 18.68 4.03 -16.72
C LYS A 131 18.02 2.95 -17.59
N GLY A 132 16.95 3.34 -18.29
CA GLY A 132 16.19 2.44 -19.17
C GLY A 132 15.01 1.73 -18.50
N TYR A 133 14.84 1.86 -17.18
CA TYR A 133 13.67 1.31 -16.49
C TYR A 133 12.46 2.20 -16.77
N GLU A 134 11.32 1.57 -17.03
CA GLU A 134 10.04 2.27 -16.97
C GLU A 134 9.65 2.45 -15.51
N ILE A 135 9.38 3.69 -15.14
CA ILE A 135 9.00 4.08 -13.79
C ILE A 135 7.50 4.23 -13.76
N TYR A 136 6.86 3.64 -12.77
CA TYR A 136 5.44 3.82 -12.53
C TYR A 136 5.25 4.53 -11.21
N ILE A 137 4.51 5.63 -11.18
CA ILE A 137 4.28 6.41 -9.96
C ILE A 137 2.80 6.41 -9.60
N ASP A 138 2.50 6.19 -8.33
CA ASP A 138 1.16 6.39 -7.80
C ASP A 138 0.79 7.87 -7.83
N ILE A 139 -0.11 8.26 -8.73
CA ILE A 139 -0.47 9.67 -8.97
C ILE A 139 -1.54 10.21 -8.01
N ARG A 140 -1.57 9.74 -6.75
CA ARG A 140 -2.50 10.24 -5.73
C ARG A 140 -1.82 11.24 -4.80
N GLY A 141 -2.54 12.32 -4.49
CA GLY A 141 -2.07 13.35 -3.58
C GLY A 141 -0.72 13.92 -4.02
N PHE A 142 0.33 13.72 -3.20
CA PHE A 142 1.67 14.21 -3.51
C PHE A 142 2.27 13.59 -4.78
N GLY A 143 1.91 12.36 -5.12
CA GLY A 143 2.45 11.66 -6.28
C GLY A 143 2.03 12.28 -7.62
N MET A 144 0.90 13.00 -7.67
CA MET A 144 0.47 13.74 -8.86
C MET A 144 1.45 14.89 -9.17
N GLY A 145 1.73 15.74 -8.17
CA GLY A 145 2.68 16.84 -8.34
C GLY A 145 4.10 16.33 -8.59
N LEU A 146 4.48 15.19 -7.99
CA LEU A 146 5.78 14.60 -8.25
C LEU A 146 5.89 14.02 -9.68
N TYR A 147 4.83 13.45 -10.23
CA TYR A 147 4.79 12.97 -11.61
C TYR A 147 5.11 14.10 -12.60
N ASP A 148 4.40 15.22 -12.49
CA ASP A 148 4.60 16.38 -13.37
C ASP A 148 6.06 16.84 -13.37
N TYR A 149 6.67 16.91 -12.17
CA TYR A 149 8.06 17.32 -12.04
C TYR A 149 9.06 16.29 -12.58
N LEU A 150 8.77 14.99 -12.45
CA LEU A 150 9.63 13.97 -13.04
C LEU A 150 9.58 14.07 -14.58
N VAL A 151 8.40 14.28 -15.16
CA VAL A 151 8.23 14.44 -16.61
C VAL A 151 8.89 15.73 -17.12
N GLU A 152 8.76 16.84 -16.38
CA GLU A 152 9.26 18.15 -16.82
C GLU A 152 10.78 18.32 -16.60
N TYR A 153 11.33 17.78 -15.52
CA TYR A 153 12.71 18.08 -15.09
C TYR A 153 13.69 16.91 -15.18
N THR A 154 13.27 15.74 -15.66
CA THR A 154 14.14 14.57 -15.82
C THR A 154 13.99 13.92 -17.20
N ASP A 155 14.94 13.07 -17.59
CA ASP A 155 14.89 12.27 -18.82
C ASP A 155 14.26 10.88 -18.60
N LEU A 156 13.56 10.68 -17.48
CA LEU A 156 13.00 9.40 -17.10
C LEU A 156 11.73 9.06 -17.88
N LYS A 157 11.56 7.78 -18.20
CA LYS A 157 10.31 7.25 -18.75
C LYS A 157 9.33 6.97 -17.61
N VAL A 158 8.48 7.94 -17.31
CA VAL A 158 7.53 7.86 -16.20
C VAL A 158 6.11 7.65 -16.71
N ASN A 159 5.44 6.67 -16.13
CA ASN A 159 4.06 6.30 -16.41
C ASN A 159 3.20 6.50 -15.16
N GLU A 160 1.97 6.94 -15.36
CA GLU A 160 1.01 7.06 -14.27
C GLU A 160 0.55 5.68 -13.79
N LEU A 161 0.34 5.55 -12.49
CA LEU A 161 -0.37 4.44 -11.88
C LEU A 161 -1.51 5.01 -11.02
N VAL A 162 -2.75 4.66 -11.37
CA VAL A 162 -3.89 4.85 -10.46
C VAL A 162 -4.15 3.51 -9.79
N TYR A 163 -3.62 3.32 -8.58
CA TYR A 163 -4.00 2.19 -7.76
C TYR A 163 -5.06 2.63 -6.74
N SER A 164 -6.17 1.90 -6.62
CA SER A 164 -7.11 2.15 -5.54
C SER A 164 -6.45 1.74 -4.22
N LYS A 165 -6.37 2.65 -3.24
CA LYS A 165 -6.08 2.24 -1.85
C LYS A 165 -7.36 1.54 -1.43
N GLY A 166 -7.35 0.23 -1.58
CA GLY A 166 -8.46 -0.65 -1.22
C GLY A 166 -7.91 -1.76 -0.35
N LEU A 167 -7.48 -1.37 0.85
CA LEU A 167 -7.45 -2.24 2.03
C LEU A 167 -8.50 -1.71 3.01
#